data_AF-A0A292S7C0-F1
#
_entry.id   AF-A0A292S7C0-F1
#
_cell.length_a   1.000
_cell.length_b   1.000
_cell.length_c   1.000
_cell.angle_alpha   90.00
_cell.angle_beta   90.00
_cell.angle_gamma   90.00
#
_symmetry.space_group_name_H-M   'P 1'
#
loop_
_entity.id
_entity.type
_entity.pdbx_description
1 polymer ?
#
loop_
_entity_poly.entity_id
_entity_poly.type
_entity_poly.pdbx_seq_one_letter_code
_entity_poly.pdbx_strand_id
1 'polypeptide(L)'
;MKKDLRKQIELIEQKMSKSPNNGGSRFLYKRERMIRFQLLIRNLPQKQLAKHLKITESYLSKLITGERYSQEFEIFITKHLEINYCFI
;
A
#
# COMPACT_ATOMS: atom_id res chain seq x y z
N MET A 1 20.82 -3.89 -9.75
CA MET A 1 20.31 -2.61 -9.22
C MET A 1 19.32 -1.89 -10.14
N LYS A 2 19.70 -1.27 -11.28
CA LYS A 2 18.72 -0.53 -12.13
C LYS A 2 17.61 -1.42 -12.75
N LYS A 3 17.91 -2.67 -13.10
CA LYS A 3 16.93 -3.61 -13.70
C LYS A 3 15.84 -4.06 -12.71
N ASP A 4 16.19 -4.22 -11.43
CA ASP A 4 15.24 -4.69 -10.40
C ASP A 4 14.27 -3.59 -9.99
N LEU A 5 14.76 -2.35 -9.85
CA LEU A 5 13.91 -1.20 -9.55
C LEU A 5 12.90 -0.93 -10.67
N ARG A 6 13.31 -1.08 -11.94
CA ARG A 6 12.40 -0.89 -13.09
C ARG A 6 11.27 -1.91 -13.11
N LYS A 7 11.59 -3.19 -12.83
CA LYS A 7 10.56 -4.24 -12.67
C LYS A 7 9.62 -3.96 -11.50
N GLN A 8 10.15 -3.46 -10.37
CA GLN A 8 9.33 -3.08 -9.23
C GLN A 8 8.37 -1.92 -9.56
N ILE A 9 8.83 -0.93 -10.32
CA ILE A 9 8.01 0.17 -10.81
C ILE A 9 6.91 -0.35 -11.74
N GLU A 10 7.25 -1.17 -12.74
CA GLU A 10 6.28 -1.76 -13.67
C GLU A 10 5.20 -2.59 -12.93
N LEU A 11 5.61 -3.38 -11.93
CA LEU A 11 4.67 -4.14 -11.10
C LEU A 11 3.72 -3.24 -10.32
N ILE A 12 4.19 -2.08 -9.86
CA ILE A 12 3.33 -1.10 -9.16
C ILE A 12 2.40 -0.44 -10.14
N GLU A 13 2.86 -0.02 -11.31
CA GLU A 13 2.01 0.57 -12.35
C GLU A 13 0.90 -0.38 -12.78
N GLN A 14 1.21 -1.67 -12.96
CA GLN A 14 0.22 -2.71 -13.24
C GLN A 14 -0.80 -2.91 -12.10
N LYS A 15 -0.37 -2.75 -10.84
CA LYS A 15 -1.30 -2.82 -9.69
C LYS A 15 -2.16 -1.56 -9.59
N MET A 16 -1.58 -0.40 -9.84
CA MET A 16 -2.27 0.89 -9.75
C MET A 16 -3.25 1.11 -10.91
N SER A 17 -3.03 0.52 -12.09
CA SER A 17 -4.00 0.58 -13.18
C SER A 17 -5.33 -0.09 -12.83
N LYS A 18 -5.30 -1.09 -11.93
CA LYS A 18 -6.46 -1.82 -11.40
C LYS A 18 -6.95 -1.30 -10.04
N SER A 19 -6.35 -0.22 -9.53
CA SER A 19 -6.75 0.36 -8.24
C SER A 19 -8.19 0.90 -8.33
N PRO A 20 -9.04 0.66 -7.31
CA PRO A 20 -10.36 1.28 -7.25
C PRO A 20 -10.30 2.81 -7.09
N ASN A 21 -9.14 3.35 -6.69
CA ASN A 21 -8.90 4.78 -6.60
C ASN A 21 -8.42 5.39 -7.92
N ASN A 22 -8.21 4.59 -8.98
CA ASN A 22 -7.82 5.10 -10.29
C ASN A 22 -8.99 5.90 -10.90
N GLY A 23 -8.79 7.21 -11.11
CA GLY A 23 -9.85 8.14 -11.51
C GLY A 23 -10.76 8.62 -10.36
N GLY A 24 -10.48 8.21 -9.13
CA GLY A 24 -11.22 8.60 -7.93
C GLY A 24 -10.50 9.66 -7.09
N SER A 25 -10.49 9.49 -5.77
CA SER A 25 -9.82 10.40 -4.84
C SER A 25 -8.31 10.43 -5.09
N ARG A 26 -7.77 11.60 -5.42
CA ARG A 26 -6.32 11.83 -5.60
C ARG A 26 -5.52 11.46 -4.35
N PHE A 27 -6.06 11.76 -3.17
CA PHE A 27 -5.42 11.43 -1.90
C PHE A 27 -5.33 9.91 -1.70
N LEU A 28 -6.46 9.19 -1.83
CA LEU A 28 -6.49 7.74 -1.64
C LEU A 28 -5.62 7.03 -2.67
N TYR A 29 -5.60 7.50 -3.92
CA TYR A 29 -4.72 6.98 -4.95
C TYR A 29 -3.24 7.12 -4.58
N LYS A 30 -2.80 8.31 -4.13
CA LYS A 30 -1.41 8.53 -3.71
C LYS A 30 -1.04 7.70 -2.48
N ARG A 31 -1.93 7.64 -1.48
CA ARG A 31 -1.77 6.83 -0.27
C ARG A 31 -1.60 5.35 -0.62
N GLU A 32 -2.52 4.79 -1.40
CA GLU A 32 -2.45 3.39 -1.84
C GLU A 32 -1.14 3.11 -2.57
N ARG A 33 -0.75 3.99 -3.50
CA ARG A 33 0.49 3.85 -4.26
C ARG A 33 1.72 3.83 -3.35
N MET A 34 1.79 4.73 -2.36
CA MET A 34 2.90 4.78 -1.41
C MET A 34 2.96 3.52 -0.55
N ILE A 35 1.82 3.05 -0.03
CA ILE A 35 1.77 1.81 0.77
C ILE A 35 2.24 0.63 -0.08
N ARG A 36 1.71 0.45 -1.28
CA ARG A 36 2.10 -0.64 -2.18
C ARG A 36 3.57 -0.57 -2.57
N PHE A 37 4.12 0.64 -2.77
CA PHE A 37 5.54 0.85 -3.04
C PHE A 37 6.42 0.43 -1.85
N GLN A 38 6.09 0.89 -0.64
CA GLN A 38 6.82 0.53 0.58
C GLN A 38 6.80 -0.97 0.86
N LEU A 39 5.66 -1.63 0.66
CA LEU A 39 5.55 -3.08 0.78
C LEU A 39 6.42 -3.82 -0.24
N LEU A 40 6.53 -3.28 -1.46
CA LEU A 40 7.34 -3.91 -2.51
C LEU A 40 8.84 -3.77 -2.23
N ILE A 41 9.34 -2.59 -1.87
CA ILE A 41 10.76 -2.38 -1.61
C ILE A 41 11.23 -3.14 -0.36
N ARG A 42 10.34 -3.37 0.61
CA ARG A 42 10.59 -4.15 1.83
C ARG A 42 10.37 -5.66 1.62
N ASN A 43 10.04 -6.11 0.41
CA ASN A 43 9.72 -7.51 0.09
C ASN A 43 8.68 -8.11 1.06
N LEU A 44 7.60 -7.36 1.34
CA LEU A 44 6.59 -7.71 2.34
C LEU A 44 5.24 -7.94 1.65
N PRO A 45 4.94 -9.17 1.19
CA PRO A 45 3.68 -9.51 0.54
C PRO A 45 2.47 -9.21 1.43
N GLN A 46 1.37 -8.77 0.83
CA GLN A 46 0.11 -8.47 1.53
C GLN A 46 -0.38 -9.67 2.37
N LYS A 47 -0.21 -10.91 1.86
CA LYS A 47 -0.51 -12.15 2.57
C LYS A 47 0.28 -12.31 3.88
N GLN A 48 1.58 -12.03 3.85
CA GLN A 48 2.41 -12.10 5.04
C GLN A 48 2.07 -10.99 6.02
N LEU A 49 1.81 -9.78 5.51
CA LEU A 49 1.37 -8.66 6.35
C LEU A 49 0.04 -8.94 7.05
N ALA A 50 -0.94 -9.50 6.33
CA ALA A 50 -2.24 -9.88 6.87
C ALA A 50 -2.09 -10.88 8.03
N LYS A 51 -1.23 -11.90 7.85
CA LYS A 51 -0.91 -12.88 8.90
C LYS A 51 -0.25 -12.22 10.12
N HIS A 52 0.68 -11.30 9.90
CA HIS A 52 1.37 -10.58 10.98
C HIS A 52 0.41 -9.70 11.79
N LEU A 53 -0.47 -8.99 11.09
CA LEU A 53 -1.50 -8.14 11.69
C LEU A 53 -2.71 -8.93 12.22
N LYS A 54 -2.74 -10.26 12.05
CA LYS A 54 -3.84 -11.16 12.44
C LYS A 54 -5.20 -10.74 11.84
N ILE A 55 -5.20 -10.25 10.61
CA ILE A 55 -6.40 -9.87 9.85
C ILE A 55 -6.49 -10.64 8.52
N THR A 56 -7.65 -10.62 7.87
CA THR A 56 -7.81 -11.25 6.56
C THR A 56 -7.12 -10.43 5.46
N GLU A 57 -6.64 -11.09 4.41
CA GLU A 57 -6.06 -10.41 3.25
C GLU A 57 -7.05 -9.43 2.59
N SER A 58 -8.34 -9.80 2.57
CA SER A 58 -9.43 -8.96 2.07
C SER A 58 -9.58 -7.70 2.90
N TYR A 59 -9.64 -7.81 4.23
CA TYR A 59 -9.74 -6.65 5.12
C TYR A 59 -8.52 -5.73 4.99
N LEU A 60 -7.31 -6.30 4.95
CA LEU A 60 -6.09 -5.53 4.69
C LEU A 60 -6.14 -4.82 3.33
N SER A 61 -6.68 -5.45 2.29
CA SER A 61 -6.86 -4.81 0.99
C SER A 61 -7.73 -3.56 1.09
N LYS A 62 -8.84 -3.64 1.83
CA LYS A 62 -9.76 -2.52 2.07
C LYS A 62 -9.13 -1.40 2.88
N LEU A 63 -8.27 -1.73 3.83
CA LEU A 63 -7.48 -0.74 4.57
C LEU A 63 -6.47 -0.04 3.65
N ILE A 64 -5.77 -0.78 2.78
CA ILE A 64 -4.80 -0.22 1.83
C ILE A 64 -5.48 0.70 0.81
N THR A 65 -6.65 0.32 0.28
CA THR A 65 -7.40 1.15 -0.68
C THR A 65 -8.13 2.32 -0.01
N GLY A 66 -8.30 2.29 1.32
CA GLY A 66 -9.04 3.31 2.06
C GLY A 66 -10.56 3.11 2.06
N GLU A 67 -11.06 1.96 1.60
CA GLU A 67 -12.47 1.57 1.72
C GLU A 67 -12.85 1.34 3.20
N ARG A 68 -11.87 0.97 4.03
CA ARG A 68 -12.02 0.85 5.49
C ARG A 68 -10.95 1.66 6.18
N TYR A 69 -11.29 2.13 7.38
CA TYR A 69 -10.37 2.84 8.26
C TYR A 69 -10.07 1.99 9.50
N SER A 70 -8.81 2.02 9.94
CA SER A 70 -8.37 1.51 11.24
C SER A 70 -7.26 2.39 11.75
N GLN A 71 -7.45 2.99 12.92
CA GLN A 71 -6.44 3.84 13.55
C GLN A 71 -5.15 3.07 13.83
N GLU A 72 -5.26 1.81 14.28
CA GLU A 72 -4.11 0.93 14.51
C GLU A 72 -3.32 0.70 13.21
N PHE A 73 -4.01 0.53 12.09
CA PHE A 73 -3.37 0.37 10.80
C PHE A 73 -2.66 1.64 10.33
N GLU A 74 -3.24 2.82 10.56
CA GLU A 74 -2.57 4.09 10.24
C GLU A 74 -1.32 4.33 11.10
N ILE A 75 -1.39 3.98 12.39
CA ILE A 75 -0.22 3.99 13.28
C ILE A 75 0.84 3.01 12.77
N PHE A 76 0.43 1.81 12.35
CA PHE A 76 1.34 0.82 11.78
C PHE A 76 2.03 1.35 10.51
N ILE A 77 1.26 1.92 9.58
CA ILE A 77 1.79 2.49 8.34
C ILE A 77 2.81 3.60 8.66
N THR A 78 2.48 4.49 9.60
CA THR A 78 3.36 5.61 9.95
C THR A 78 4.65 5.13 10.60
N LYS A 79 4.55 4.22 11.59
CA LYS A 79 5.71 3.77 12.38
C LYS A 79 6.57 2.73 11.67
N HIS A 80 5.96 1.82 10.94
CA HIS A 80 6.66 0.69 10.34
C HIS A 80 6.93 0.87 8.86
N LEU A 81 6.07 1.58 8.11
CA LEU A 81 6.30 1.85 6.68
C LEU A 81 6.85 3.26 6.42
N GLU A 82 6.97 4.10 7.46
CA GLU A 82 7.49 5.48 7.40
C GLU A 82 6.73 6.35 6.39
N ILE A 83 5.42 6.07 6.23
CA ILE A 83 4.56 6.85 5.34
C ILE A 83 3.92 7.95 6.16
N ASN A 84 4.22 9.20 5.81
CA ASN A 84 3.58 10.37 6.38
C ASN A 84 2.72 11.07 5.32
N TYR A 85 1.44 11.27 5.63
CA TYR A 85 0.47 11.86 4.72
C TYR A 85 0.49 13.39 4.67
N CYS A 86 1.20 14.06 5.58
CA CYS A 86 1.26 15.53 5.63
C CYS A 86 1.83 16.19 4.36
N PHE A 87 2.44 15.41 3.47
CA PHE A 87 3.06 15.88 2.23
C PHE A 87 2.45 15.24 0.96
N ILE A 88 1.26 14.63 1.07
CA ILE A 88 0.52 13.99 -0.04
C ILE A 88 -0.50 14.95 -0.64
#